data_AF-A0A6A4W3S0-F1
#
_entry.id   AF-A0A6A4W3S0-F1
#
_cell.length_a   1.000
_cell.length_b   1.000
_cell.length_c   1.000
_cell.angle_alpha   90.00
_cell.angle_beta   90.00
_cell.angle_gamma   90.00
#
_symmetry.space_group_name_H-M   'P 1'
#
loop_
_entity.id
_entity.type
_entity.pdbx_description
1 polymer ?
#
loop_
_entity_poly.entity_id
_entity_poly.type
_entity_poly.pdbx_seq_one_letter_code
_entity_poly.pdbx_strand_id
1 'polypeptide(L)'
;MSAQTMQKGTFSSNLMKNLDDASDELLMVDDEEEPVPFMVADVFFHTPLEETKAKLETLKDELTRQMEELNTKGSRFKEEMALLKRDLYAKFGDNINLEPDED
;
A
#
# COMPACT_ATOMS: atom_id res chain seq x y z
N MET A 1 15.52 3.40 -7.51
CA MET A 1 14.38 3.81 -6.64
C MET A 1 14.85 3.72 -5.19
N SER A 2 14.73 4.77 -4.39
CA SER A 2 15.32 4.85 -3.05
C SER A 2 14.73 3.80 -2.08
N ALA A 3 15.55 3.31 -1.15
CA ALA A 3 15.21 2.25 -0.19
C ALA A 3 13.93 2.53 0.61
N GLN A 4 13.60 3.80 0.85
CA GLN A 4 12.41 4.22 1.59
C GLN A 4 11.09 4.00 0.82
N THR A 5 11.12 4.03 -0.52
CA THR A 5 9.96 3.73 -1.38
C THR A 5 9.73 2.23 -1.49
N MET A 6 10.82 1.45 -1.58
CA MET A 6 10.78 -0.02 -1.55
C MET A 6 10.22 -0.54 -0.22
N GLN A 7 10.62 0.08 0.91
CA GLN A 7 10.16 -0.30 2.25
C GLN A 7 8.67 0.02 2.50
N LYS A 8 8.14 1.12 1.94
CA LYS A 8 6.70 1.43 2.02
C LYS A 8 5.83 0.49 1.20
N GLY A 9 6.29 0.10 0.01
CA GLY A 9 5.58 -0.86 -0.85
C GLY A 9 5.51 -2.25 -0.20
N THR A 10 6.62 -2.72 0.38
CA THR A 10 6.65 -4.00 1.10
C THR A 10 5.84 -3.96 2.39
N PHE A 11 5.87 -2.85 3.14
CA PHE A 11 5.06 -2.70 4.35
C PHE A 11 3.57 -2.77 4.06
N SER A 12 3.08 -2.04 3.04
CA SER A 12 1.66 -2.01 2.69
C SER A 12 1.16 -3.38 2.22
N SER A 13 1.97 -4.08 1.41
CA SER A 13 1.68 -5.45 0.99
C SER A 13 1.65 -6.43 2.16
N ASN A 14 2.59 -6.34 3.10
CA ASN A 14 2.60 -7.18 4.28
C ASN A 14 1.40 -6.89 5.18
N LEU A 15 1.03 -5.62 5.34
CA LEU A 15 -0.15 -5.23 6.12
C LEU A 15 -1.44 -5.78 5.50
N MET A 16 -1.60 -5.68 4.17
CA MET A 16 -2.75 -6.26 3.48
C MET A 16 -2.85 -7.77 3.72
N LYS A 17 -1.72 -8.48 3.59
CA LYS A 17 -1.68 -9.91 3.88
C LYS A 17 -2.07 -10.22 5.33
N ASN A 18 -1.56 -9.45 6.30
CA ASN A 18 -1.92 -9.64 7.70
C ASN A 18 -3.42 -9.40 7.95
N LEU A 19 -4.06 -8.47 7.23
CA LEU A 19 -5.50 -8.24 7.31
C LEU A 19 -6.29 -9.40 6.68
N ASP A 20 -5.82 -9.97 5.57
CA ASP A 20 -6.40 -11.17 4.97
C ASP A 20 -6.29 -12.38 5.91
N ASP A 21 -5.09 -12.64 6.44
CA ASP A 21 -4.84 -13.72 7.40
C ASP A 21 -5.75 -13.56 8.65
N ALA A 22 -5.90 -12.33 9.17
CA ALA A 22 -6.81 -12.06 10.29
C ALA A 22 -8.29 -12.27 9.94
N SER A 23 -8.73 -11.86 8.75
CA SER A 23 -10.10 -12.12 8.28
C SER A 23 -10.37 -13.62 8.18
N ASP A 24 -9.42 -14.41 7.68
CA ASP A 24 -9.54 -15.87 7.58
C ASP A 24 -9.60 -16.53 8.97
N GLU A 25 -8.81 -16.06 9.94
CA GLU A 25 -8.87 -16.53 11.33
C GLU A 25 -10.24 -16.26 11.97
N LEU A 26 -10.88 -15.11 11.68
CA LEU A 26 -12.22 -14.80 12.19
C LEU A 26 -13.32 -15.70 11.62
N LEU A 27 -13.09 -16.39 10.49
CA LEU A 27 -14.04 -17.39 9.97
C LEU A 27 -14.07 -18.67 10.80
N MET A 28 -13.05 -18.90 11.63
CA MET A 28 -12.93 -20.07 12.49
C MET A 28 -13.54 -19.86 13.88
N VAL A 29 -14.11 -18.68 14.16
CA VAL A 29 -14.78 -18.38 15.43
C VAL A 29 -16.14 -19.06 15.46
N ASP A 30 -16.31 -20.04 16.35
CA ASP A 30 -17.54 -20.84 16.46
C ASP A 30 -18.67 -20.11 17.22
N ASP A 31 -18.33 -19.19 18.15
CA ASP A 31 -19.29 -18.44 18.96
C ASP A 31 -19.36 -16.97 18.50
N GLU A 32 -20.44 -16.62 17.80
CA GLU A 32 -20.66 -15.27 17.28
C GLU A 32 -20.91 -14.22 18.39
N GLU A 33 -21.25 -14.65 19.62
CA GLU A 33 -21.41 -13.77 20.78
C GLU A 33 -20.10 -13.53 21.52
N GLU A 34 -19.03 -14.29 21.24
CA GLU A 34 -17.71 -14.09 21.84
C GLU A 34 -17.07 -12.80 21.29
N PRO A 35 -16.74 -11.82 22.16
CA PRO A 35 -16.16 -10.58 21.69
C PRO A 35 -14.69 -10.78 21.34
N VAL A 36 -14.31 -10.28 20.18
CA VAL A 36 -12.97 -10.40 19.60
C VAL A 36 -12.08 -9.24 20.06
N PRO A 37 -10.84 -9.50 20.51
CA PRO A 37 -9.88 -8.45 20.83
C PRO A 37 -9.36 -7.76 19.56
N PHE A 38 -9.70 -6.49 19.39
CA PHE A 38 -9.25 -5.62 18.31
C PHE A 38 -8.17 -4.64 18.80
N MET A 39 -6.97 -4.69 18.21
CA MET A 39 -5.83 -3.86 18.60
C MET A 39 -5.83 -2.52 17.85
N VAL A 40 -5.72 -1.42 18.58
CA VAL A 40 -5.46 -0.09 18.02
C VAL A 40 -4.24 0.50 18.72
N ALA A 41 -3.17 0.74 17.95
CA ALA A 41 -1.86 1.10 18.48
C ALA A 41 -1.39 0.07 19.52
N ASP A 42 -1.38 0.43 20.79
CA ASP A 42 -0.86 -0.39 21.89
C ASP A 42 -1.96 -0.89 22.85
N VAL A 43 -3.24 -0.76 22.48
CA VAL A 43 -4.39 -1.11 23.33
C VAL A 43 -5.36 -2.04 22.61
N PHE A 44 -5.93 -2.99 23.34
CA PHE A 44 -6.98 -3.89 22.85
C PHE A 44 -8.37 -3.46 23.33
N PHE A 45 -9.33 -3.49 22.40
CA PHE A 45 -10.75 -3.33 22.67
C PHE A 45 -11.46 -4.64 22.35
N HIS A 46 -12.46 -5.00 23.13
CA HIS A 46 -13.29 -6.17 22.83
C HIS A 46 -14.48 -5.70 22.00
N THR A 47 -14.60 -6.20 20.77
CA THR A 47 -15.67 -5.84 19.83
C THR A 47 -16.42 -7.08 19.38
N PRO A 48 -17.74 -7.01 19.13
CA PRO A 48 -18.48 -8.11 18.54
C PRO A 48 -17.83 -8.59 17.24
N LEU A 49 -17.98 -9.89 16.94
CA LEU A 49 -17.39 -10.51 15.75
C LEU A 49 -17.75 -9.75 14.46
N GLU A 50 -19.03 -9.43 14.27
CA GLU A 50 -19.50 -8.72 13.09
C GLU A 50 -18.96 -7.29 12.97
N GLU A 51 -18.82 -6.57 14.10
CA GLU A 51 -18.19 -5.26 14.10
C GLU A 51 -16.71 -5.35 13.71
N THR A 52 -16.03 -6.38 14.18
CA THR A 52 -14.61 -6.63 13.90
C THR A 52 -14.39 -6.95 12.42
N LYS A 53 -15.23 -7.82 11.83
CA LYS A 53 -15.21 -8.13 10.40
C LYS A 53 -15.43 -6.88 9.55
N ALA A 54 -16.45 -6.07 9.88
CA ALA A 54 -16.72 -4.83 9.16
C ALA A 54 -15.55 -3.83 9.22
N LYS A 55 -14.88 -3.73 10.38
CA LYS A 55 -13.68 -2.89 10.53
C LYS A 55 -12.51 -3.39 9.69
N LEU A 56 -12.26 -4.71 9.66
CA LEU A 56 -11.20 -5.29 8.82
C LEU A 56 -11.45 -5.01 7.34
N GLU A 57 -12.66 -5.22 6.84
CA GLU A 57 -12.99 -4.94 5.44
C GLU A 57 -12.82 -3.45 5.11
N THR A 58 -13.26 -2.55 6.00
CA THR A 58 -13.04 -1.10 5.82
C THR A 58 -11.55 -0.75 5.74
N LEU A 59 -10.71 -1.38 6.56
CA LEU A 59 -9.26 -1.16 6.55
C LEU A 59 -8.62 -1.69 5.26
N LYS A 60 -9.06 -2.85 4.76
CA LYS A 60 -8.59 -3.45 3.50
C LYS A 60 -8.95 -2.59 2.30
N ASP A 61 -10.18 -2.08 2.25
CA ASP A 61 -10.63 -1.18 1.19
C ASP A 61 -9.84 0.12 1.16
N GLU A 62 -9.63 0.73 2.34
CA GLU A 62 -8.86 1.96 2.46
C GLU A 62 -7.39 1.76 2.04
N LEU A 63 -6.78 0.66 2.48
CA LEU A 63 -5.40 0.32 2.11
C LEU A 63 -5.28 0.07 0.60
N THR A 64 -6.22 -0.66 0.00
CA THR A 64 -6.27 -0.92 -1.44
C THR A 64 -6.35 0.38 -2.22
N ARG A 65 -7.27 1.26 -1.84
CA ARG A 65 -7.43 2.57 -2.49
C ARG A 65 -6.15 3.41 -2.41
N GLN A 66 -5.49 3.43 -1.25
CA GLN A 66 -4.22 4.15 -1.09
C GLN A 66 -3.12 3.58 -1.98
N MET A 67 -3.03 2.25 -2.10
CA MET A 67 -2.07 1.60 -2.98
C MET A 67 -2.33 1.95 -4.45
N GLU A 68 -3.58 1.93 -4.89
CA GLU A 68 -3.98 2.34 -6.24
C GLU A 68 -3.60 3.80 -6.51
N GLU A 69 -3.95 4.72 -5.61
CA GLU A 69 -3.63 6.14 -5.75
C GLU A 69 -2.12 6.38 -5.86
N LEU A 70 -1.33 5.71 -5.02
CA LEU A 70 0.13 5.80 -5.05
C LEU A 70 0.71 5.24 -6.35
N ASN A 71 0.17 4.12 -6.85
CA ASN A 71 0.58 3.54 -8.12
C ASN A 71 0.24 4.47 -9.29
N THR A 72 -0.95 5.06 -9.31
CA THR A 72 -1.35 6.05 -10.33
C THR A 72 -0.42 7.27 -10.31
N LYS A 73 -0.12 7.83 -9.12
CA LYS A 73 0.84 8.94 -8.99
C LYS A 73 2.23 8.55 -9.48
N GLY A 74 2.70 7.35 -9.12
CA GLY A 74 3.98 6.81 -9.55
C GLY A 74 4.09 6.67 -11.08
N SER A 75 3.05 6.14 -11.72
CA SER A 75 2.98 6.03 -13.19
C SER A 75 2.97 7.39 -13.86
N ARG A 76 2.17 8.34 -13.35
CA ARG A 76 2.14 9.71 -13.86
C ARG A 76 3.51 10.39 -13.78
N PHE A 77 4.24 10.24 -12.67
CA PHE A 77 5.59 10.81 -12.57
C PHE A 77 6.57 10.18 -13.56
N LYS A 78 6.45 8.88 -13.86
CA LYS A 78 7.28 8.24 -14.88
C LYS A 78 6.98 8.79 -16.28
N GLU A 79 5.70 9.00 -16.60
CA GLU A 79 5.28 9.61 -17.87
C GLU A 79 5.78 11.05 -18.01
N GLU A 80 5.58 11.88 -16.97
CA GLU A 80 6.07 13.27 -16.95
C GLU A 80 7.60 13.32 -17.10
N MET A 81 8.32 12.41 -16.43
CA MET A 81 9.78 12.30 -16.56
C MET A 81 10.20 11.91 -17.97
N ALA A 82 9.51 10.97 -18.61
CA ALA A 82 9.81 10.55 -19.98
C ALA A 82 9.59 11.69 -20.99
N LEU A 83 8.50 12.45 -20.83
CA LEU A 83 8.24 13.63 -21.65
C LEU A 83 9.33 14.69 -21.46
N LEU A 84 9.70 14.97 -20.21
CA LEU A 84 10.74 15.94 -19.91
C LEU A 84 12.12 15.51 -20.47
N LYS A 85 12.49 14.24 -20.33
CA LYS A 85 13.70 13.68 -20.94
C LYS A 85 13.72 13.90 -22.45
N ARG A 86 12.63 13.56 -23.13
CA ARG A 86 12.49 13.74 -24.58
C ARG A 86 12.67 15.21 -24.97
N ASP A 87 12.00 16.12 -24.27
CA ASP A 87 12.06 17.55 -24.58
C ASP A 87 13.47 18.13 -24.34
N LEU A 88 14.19 17.65 -23.33
CA LEU A 88 15.58 18.01 -23.08
C LEU A 88 16.52 17.46 -24.16
N TYR A 89 16.40 16.18 -24.53
CA TYR A 89 17.19 15.60 -25.60
C TYR A 89 16.92 16.26 -26.96
N ALA A 90 15.68 16.66 -27.24
CA ALA A 90 15.35 17.41 -28.45
C ALA A 90 16.06 18.78 -28.51
N LYS A 91 16.32 19.40 -27.35
CA LYS A 91 16.92 20.74 -27.26
C LYS A 91 18.44 20.73 -27.14
N PHE A 92 18.99 19.75 -26.43
CA PHE A 92 20.42 19.67 -26.09
C PHE A 92 21.16 18.57 -26.85
N GLY A 93 20.45 17.61 -27.46
CA GLY A 93 21.06 16.50 -28.19
C GLY A 93 21.99 15.67 -27.32
N ASP A 94 23.12 15.27 -27.90
CA ASP A 94 24.15 14.44 -27.25
C ASP A 94 25.05 15.20 -26.27
N ASN A 95 24.77 16.48 -25.98
CA ASN A 95 25.54 17.28 -25.02
C ASN A 95 25.18 16.97 -23.56
N ILE A 96 24.18 16.12 -23.30
CA ILE A 96 23.73 15.73 -21.96
C ILE A 96 23.52 14.22 -21.88
N ASN A 97 23.67 13.64 -20.69
CA ASN A 97 23.27 12.27 -20.38
C ASN A 97 22.29 12.30 -19.19
N LEU A 98 21.08 11.77 -19.39
CA LEU A 98 19.99 11.75 -18.39
C LEU A 98 19.61 10.33 -17.97
N GLU A 99 20.38 9.33 -18.39
CA GLU A 99 20.17 7.96 -17.94
C GLU A 99 20.70 7.79 -16.50
N PRO A 100 19.97 7.05 -15.65
CA PRO A 100 20.43 6.79 -14.29
C PRO A 100 21.78 6.05 -14.35
N ASP A 101 22.70 6.42 -13.48
CA ASP A 101 23.91 5.60 -13.25
C ASP A 101 23.43 4.20 -12.84
N GLU A 102 23.83 3.18 -13.61
CA GLU A 102 23.49 1.79 -13.34
C GLU A 102 24.30 1.31 -12.10
N ASP A 103 23.78 1.59 -10.90
CA ASP A 103 24.16 0.96 -9.63
C ASP A 103 22.96 0.27 -8.95
#